data_AF-A0A9P6E975-F1
#
_entry.id   AF-A0A9P6E975-F1
#
_cell.length_a   1.000
_cell.length_b   1.000
_cell.length_c   1.000
_cell.angle_alpha   90.00
_cell.angle_beta   90.00
_cell.angle_gamma   90.00
#
_symmetry.space_group_name_H-M   'P 1'
#
loop_
_entity.id
_entity.type
_entity.pdbx_description
1 polymer ?
#
loop_
_entity_poly.entity_id
_entity_poly.type
_entity_poly.pdbx_seq_one_letter_code
_entity_poly.pdbx_strand_id
1 'polypeptide(L)'
;MDIADKAAALTLRMSASEFLKRARESNLHDSVVVKWYRFREQWSDIFTEHILSKPRMGMLHKGGAKTCELWGPFQFEVIKRIAGDLASINRATSIIEAEDDIIEGCNYCKDKASRWGRSIASAIGNIEPFSRV
;
A
#
# COMPACT_ATOMS: atom_id res chain seq x y z
N MET A 1 -2.60 15.12 14.68
CA MET A 1 -2.96 14.84 13.27
C MET A 1 -4.05 15.82 12.89
N ASP A 2 -3.78 16.65 11.87
CA ASP A 2 -4.64 17.75 11.43
C ASP A 2 -5.96 17.20 10.84
N ILE A 3 -7.05 17.97 10.94
CA ILE A 3 -8.33 17.64 10.30
C ILE A 3 -8.14 17.53 8.78
N ALA A 4 -7.28 18.38 8.21
CA ALA A 4 -6.94 18.35 6.79
C ALA A 4 -6.29 17.01 6.37
N ASP A 5 -5.36 16.48 7.18
CA ASP A 5 -4.71 15.19 6.92
C ASP A 5 -5.72 14.04 6.93
N LYS A 6 -6.63 14.03 7.92
CA LYS A 6 -7.68 13.01 8.03
C LYS A 6 -8.66 13.08 6.87
N ALA A 7 -9.08 14.30 6.48
CA ALA A 7 -9.97 14.50 5.35
C ALA A 7 -9.32 14.02 4.04
N ALA A 8 -8.05 14.39 3.80
CA ALA A 8 -7.32 13.96 2.62
C ALA A 8 -7.20 12.43 2.53
N ALA A 9 -6.89 11.74 3.62
CA ALA A 9 -6.81 10.28 3.65
C ALA A 9 -8.13 9.60 3.23
N LEU A 10 -9.29 10.14 3.62
CA LEU A 10 -10.60 9.60 3.24
C LEU A 10 -10.88 9.73 1.73
N THR A 11 -10.29 10.72 1.07
CA THR A 11 -10.48 10.95 -0.37
C THR A 11 -9.64 10.03 -1.25
N LEU A 12 -8.72 9.24 -0.70
CA LEU A 12 -7.90 8.28 -1.47
C LEU A 12 -8.73 7.17 -2.15
N ARG A 13 -9.94 6.92 -1.63
CA ARG A 13 -10.95 6.01 -2.21
C ARG A 13 -11.53 6.51 -3.53
N MET A 14 -11.46 7.81 -3.77
CA MET A 14 -12.04 8.44 -4.93
C MET A 14 -11.09 8.38 -6.12
N SER A 15 -11.67 8.29 -7.33
CA SER A 15 -10.89 8.51 -8.55
C SER A 15 -10.46 9.97 -8.64
N ALA A 16 -9.38 10.24 -9.38
CA ALA A 16 -8.95 11.62 -9.66
C ALA A 16 -10.07 12.43 -10.35
N SER A 17 -10.80 11.83 -11.28
CA SER A 17 -11.94 12.47 -11.95
C SER A 17 -13.05 12.85 -10.98
N GLU A 18 -13.38 11.97 -10.02
CA GLU A 18 -14.38 12.25 -9.00
C GLU A 18 -13.92 13.38 -8.06
N PHE A 19 -12.66 13.34 -7.60
CA PHE A 19 -12.10 14.38 -6.76
C PHE A 19 -12.13 15.75 -7.47
N LEU A 20 -11.66 15.81 -8.72
CA LEU A 20 -11.66 17.05 -9.51
C LEU A 20 -13.07 17.60 -9.74
N LYS A 21 -14.06 16.72 -9.96
CA LYS A 21 -15.47 17.13 -10.06
C LYS A 21 -15.93 17.80 -8.77
N ARG A 22 -15.73 17.15 -7.60
CA ARG A 22 -16.15 17.70 -6.31
C ARG A 22 -15.39 18.97 -5.91
N ALA A 23 -14.11 19.05 -6.25
CA ALA A 23 -13.29 20.24 -6.03
C ALA A 23 -13.87 21.45 -6.78
N ARG A 24 -14.27 21.27 -8.04
CA ARG A 24 -14.93 22.33 -8.84
C ARG A 24 -16.29 22.72 -8.25
N GLU A 25 -17.11 21.73 -7.91
CA GLU A 25 -18.44 21.96 -7.30
C GLU A 25 -18.35 22.74 -5.97
N SER A 26 -17.26 22.54 -5.23
CA SER A 26 -17.02 23.20 -3.94
C SER A 26 -16.18 24.48 -4.05
N ASN A 27 -15.84 24.92 -5.27
CA ASN A 27 -14.94 26.04 -5.54
C ASN A 27 -13.61 25.96 -4.75
N LEU A 28 -13.04 24.76 -4.69
CA LEU A 28 -11.78 24.50 -4.00
C LEU A 28 -10.63 25.16 -4.76
N HIS A 29 -9.73 25.83 -4.05
CA HIS A 29 -8.60 26.52 -4.67
C HIS A 29 -7.64 25.52 -5.36
N ASP A 30 -7.14 25.88 -6.55
CA ASP A 30 -6.27 25.00 -7.36
C ASP A 30 -5.04 24.50 -6.60
N SER A 31 -4.49 25.31 -5.69
CA SER A 31 -3.37 24.89 -4.84
C SER A 31 -3.70 23.67 -3.97
N VAL A 32 -4.94 23.52 -3.52
CA VAL A 32 -5.40 22.38 -2.71
C VAL A 32 -5.51 21.13 -3.59
N VAL A 33 -5.91 21.29 -4.85
CA VAL A 33 -5.94 20.21 -5.83
C VAL A 33 -4.53 19.69 -6.11
N VAL A 34 -3.56 20.59 -6.28
CA VAL A 34 -2.14 20.22 -6.45
C VAL A 34 -1.60 19.49 -5.21
N LYS A 35 -1.87 20.00 -4.01
CA LYS A 35 -1.50 19.32 -2.74
C LYS A 35 -2.12 17.93 -2.64
N TRP A 36 -3.38 17.79 -3.02
CA TRP A 36 -4.06 16.50 -3.01
C TRP A 36 -3.43 15.51 -3.98
N TYR A 37 -3.08 15.97 -5.19
CA TYR A 37 -2.41 15.13 -6.18
C TYR A 37 -1.06 14.62 -5.66
N ARG A 38 -0.21 15.51 -5.12
CA ARG A 38 1.08 15.13 -4.49
C ARG A 38 0.92 14.18 -3.32
N PHE A 39 -0.09 14.43 -2.48
CA PHE A 39 -0.41 13.53 -1.38
C PHE A 39 -0.78 12.14 -1.90
N ARG A 40 -1.67 12.05 -2.91
CA ARG A 40 -2.12 10.78 -3.51
C ARG A 40 -1.00 10.05 -4.26
N GLU A 41 -0.08 10.77 -4.88
CA GLU A 41 1.06 10.23 -5.61
C GLU A 41 1.92 9.36 -4.68
N GLN A 42 2.22 9.83 -3.46
CA GLN A 42 2.96 9.06 -2.46
C GLN A 42 2.33 7.70 -2.13
N TRP A 43 0.99 7.62 -2.06
CA TRP A 43 0.29 6.34 -1.87
C TRP A 43 0.37 5.43 -3.10
N SER A 44 0.35 6.04 -4.29
CA SER A 44 0.47 5.30 -5.54
C SER A 44 1.88 4.72 -5.67
N ASP A 45 2.90 5.46 -5.26
CA ASP A 45 4.30 5.01 -5.23
C ASP A 45 4.48 3.86 -4.24
N ILE A 46 3.86 3.91 -3.06
CA ILE A 46 3.89 2.78 -2.13
C ILE A 46 3.26 1.53 -2.77
N PHE A 47 2.16 1.70 -3.50
CA PHE A 47 1.53 0.59 -4.20
C PHE A 47 2.45 -0.02 -5.27
N THR A 48 3.05 0.80 -6.12
CA THR A 48 3.91 0.32 -7.21
C THR A 48 5.26 -0.21 -6.71
N GLU A 49 5.92 0.50 -5.80
CA GLU A 49 7.29 0.22 -5.36
C GLU A 49 7.38 -0.79 -4.23
N HIS A 50 6.37 -0.86 -3.35
CA HIS A 50 6.41 -1.74 -2.17
C HIS A 50 5.41 -2.89 -2.23
N ILE A 51 4.25 -2.73 -2.85
CA ILE A 51 3.21 -3.78 -2.89
C ILE A 51 3.32 -4.64 -4.15
N LEU A 52 3.42 -4.03 -5.33
CA LEU A 52 3.55 -4.78 -6.59
C LEU A 52 4.95 -5.33 -6.80
N SER A 53 5.97 -4.67 -6.27
CA SER A 53 7.34 -5.13 -6.42
C SER A 53 7.57 -6.44 -5.65
N LYS A 54 8.35 -7.36 -6.24
CA LYS A 54 8.76 -8.57 -5.53
C LYS A 54 9.67 -8.16 -4.37
N PRO A 55 9.43 -8.63 -3.13
CA PRO A 55 10.34 -8.37 -2.02
C PRO A 55 11.75 -8.83 -2.40
N ARG A 56 12.72 -7.91 -2.40
CA ARG A 56 14.13 -8.23 -2.70
C ARG A 56 14.64 -9.17 -1.61
N MET A 57 14.81 -10.45 -1.95
CA MET A 57 15.37 -11.46 -1.06
C MET A 57 16.62 -12.06 -1.71
N GLY A 58 17.76 -11.95 -1.04
CA GLY A 58 19.02 -12.58 -1.45
C GLY A 58 19.17 -14.02 -0.94
N MET A 59 18.17 -14.59 -0.27
CA MET A 59 18.26 -15.92 0.34
C MET A 59 17.41 -16.94 -0.42
N LEU A 60 18.05 -18.02 -0.85
CA LEU A 60 17.44 -19.18 -1.48
C LEU A 60 16.67 -20.02 -0.44
N HIS A 61 15.57 -20.66 -0.87
CA HIS A 61 14.85 -21.62 -0.06
C HIS A 61 15.71 -22.89 0.21
N LYS A 62 15.50 -23.59 1.32
CA LYS A 62 16.06 -24.96 1.52
C LYS A 62 15.52 -25.86 0.40
N GLY A 63 16.35 -26.17 -0.59
CA GLY A 63 15.95 -26.87 -1.82
C GLY A 63 16.38 -26.19 -3.12
N GLY A 64 17.01 -25.00 -3.06
CA GLY A 64 17.60 -24.35 -4.24
C GLY A 64 16.60 -23.65 -5.17
N ALA A 65 15.31 -23.78 -4.92
CA ALA A 65 14.29 -23.00 -5.62
C ALA A 65 14.44 -21.50 -5.30
N LYS A 66 14.48 -20.67 -6.35
CA LYS A 66 14.51 -19.20 -6.23
C LYS A 66 13.24 -18.64 -5.56
N THR A 67 12.13 -19.37 -5.59
CA THR A 67 10.83 -18.98 -5.01
C THR A 67 10.08 -20.19 -4.46
N CYS A 68 9.56 -20.10 -3.23
CA CYS A 68 8.63 -21.08 -2.63
C CYS A 68 7.28 -21.00 -3.38
N GLU A 69 6.70 -22.14 -3.76
CA GLU A 69 5.47 -22.21 -4.59
C GLU A 69 4.27 -21.55 -3.91
N LEU A 70 4.24 -21.56 -2.58
CA LEU A 70 3.20 -20.93 -1.77
C LEU A 70 3.22 -19.39 -1.85
N TRP A 71 4.36 -18.79 -2.25
CA TRP A 71 4.49 -17.33 -2.28
C TRP A 71 3.60 -16.68 -3.34
N GLY A 72 3.48 -17.30 -4.52
CA GLY A 72 2.70 -16.73 -5.62
C GLY A 72 1.22 -16.54 -5.26
N PRO A 73 0.52 -17.61 -4.82
CA PRO A 73 -0.86 -17.53 -4.36
C PRO A 73 -1.05 -16.55 -3.19
N PHE A 74 -0.18 -16.60 -2.19
CA PHE A 74 -0.21 -15.68 -1.05
C PHE A 74 -0.11 -14.22 -1.49
N GLN A 75 0.89 -13.88 -2.30
CA GLN A 75 1.09 -12.53 -2.79
C GLN A 75 -0.10 -12.04 -3.63
N PHE A 76 -0.67 -12.93 -4.44
CA PHE A 76 -1.83 -12.61 -5.26
C PHE A 76 -3.04 -12.20 -4.43
N GLU A 77 -3.41 -12.96 -3.39
CA GLU A 77 -4.56 -12.62 -2.55
C GLU A 77 -4.32 -11.34 -1.74
N VAL A 78 -3.11 -11.12 -1.23
CA VAL A 78 -2.75 -9.85 -0.56
C VAL A 78 -2.89 -8.67 -1.54
N ILE A 79 -2.31 -8.74 -2.74
CA ILE A 79 -2.38 -7.66 -3.74
C ILE A 79 -3.84 -7.39 -4.12
N LYS A 80 -4.63 -8.44 -4.37
CA LYS A 80 -6.05 -8.32 -4.73
C LYS A 80 -6.87 -7.58 -3.67
N ARG A 81 -6.61 -7.84 -2.38
CA ARG A 81 -7.26 -7.12 -1.27
C ARG A 81 -6.83 -5.66 -1.15
N ILE A 82 -5.59 -5.34 -1.49
CA ILE A 82 -5.06 -3.98 -1.43
C ILE A 82 -5.45 -3.15 -2.67
N ALA A 83 -5.40 -3.74 -3.86
CA ALA A 83 -5.59 -3.05 -5.15
C ALA A 83 -6.99 -2.43 -5.32
N GLY A 84 -7.98 -2.90 -4.55
CA GLY A 84 -9.34 -2.36 -4.61
C GLY A 84 -9.49 -0.95 -4.02
N ASP A 85 -8.55 -0.48 -3.19
CA ASP A 85 -8.65 0.81 -2.50
C ASP A 85 -7.26 1.26 -2.00
N LEU A 86 -6.76 2.44 -2.43
CA LEU A 86 -5.51 3.01 -1.91
C LEU A 86 -5.56 3.21 -0.38
N ALA A 87 -6.74 3.45 0.20
CA ALA A 87 -6.87 3.51 1.66
C ALA A 87 -6.65 2.16 2.35
N SER A 88 -6.77 1.03 1.63
CA SER A 88 -6.45 -0.30 2.17
C SER A 88 -4.95 -0.52 2.36
N ILE A 89 -4.08 0.30 1.76
CA ILE A 89 -2.63 0.26 1.99
C ILE A 89 -2.32 0.45 3.49
N ASN A 90 -3.08 1.30 4.19
CA ASN A 90 -2.93 1.48 5.65
C ASN A 90 -3.15 0.21 6.47
N ARG A 91 -3.83 -0.79 5.90
CA ARG A 91 -4.12 -2.07 6.55
C ARG A 91 -3.28 -3.21 5.96
N ALA A 92 -2.28 -2.90 5.13
CA ALA A 92 -1.50 -3.91 4.43
C ALA A 92 -0.90 -4.95 5.38
N THR A 93 -0.37 -4.55 6.55
CA THR A 93 0.16 -5.49 7.55
C THR A 93 -0.91 -6.45 8.06
N SER A 94 -2.09 -5.96 8.43
CA SER A 94 -3.19 -6.81 8.87
C SER A 94 -3.75 -7.69 7.76
N ILE A 95 -3.72 -7.23 6.51
CA ILE A 95 -4.11 -8.04 5.34
C ILE A 95 -3.10 -9.17 5.14
N ILE A 96 -1.80 -8.89 5.25
CA ILE A 96 -0.72 -9.90 5.15
C ILE A 96 -0.91 -10.98 6.22
N GLU A 97 -1.12 -10.59 7.48
CA GLU A 97 -1.35 -11.52 8.59
C GLU A 97 -2.64 -12.36 8.40
N ALA A 98 -3.67 -11.79 7.77
CA ALA A 98 -4.92 -12.50 7.52
C ALA A 98 -4.82 -13.61 6.45
N GLU A 99 -3.78 -13.60 5.62
CA GLU A 99 -3.52 -14.63 4.60
C GLU A 99 -2.37 -15.59 5.01
N ASP A 100 -1.94 -15.57 6.27
CA ASP A 100 -0.81 -16.38 6.76
C ASP A 100 -1.07 -17.90 6.65
N ASP A 101 -2.33 -18.33 6.57
CA ASP A 101 -2.76 -19.71 6.39
C ASP A 101 -2.23 -20.30 5.06
N ILE A 102 -2.16 -19.50 3.99
CA ILE A 102 -1.63 -19.92 2.68
C ILE A 102 -0.15 -20.35 2.78
N ILE A 103 0.59 -19.78 3.73
CA ILE A 103 2.04 -20.01 3.93
C ILE A 103 2.35 -20.73 5.25
N GLU A 104 1.36 -21.34 5.91
CA GLU A 104 1.47 -21.87 7.27
C GLU A 104 2.64 -22.87 7.42
N GLY A 105 2.86 -23.71 6.42
CA GLY A 105 3.91 -24.74 6.41
C GLY A 105 5.32 -24.27 6.03
N CYS A 106 5.53 -22.98 5.75
CA CYS A 106 6.82 -22.48 5.24
C CYS A 106 7.34 -21.28 6.03
N ASN A 107 8.26 -21.54 6.97
CA ASN A 107 8.92 -20.49 7.76
C ASN A 107 9.62 -19.44 6.90
N TYR A 108 10.21 -19.83 5.76
CA TYR A 108 10.83 -18.87 4.83
C TYR A 108 9.79 -17.91 4.23
N CYS A 109 8.64 -18.43 3.81
CA CYS A 109 7.56 -17.62 3.25
C CYS A 109 6.92 -16.72 4.33
N LYS A 110 6.81 -17.19 5.59
CA LYS A 110 6.41 -16.36 6.75
C LYS A 110 7.38 -15.22 7.05
N ASP A 111 8.68 -15.51 7.12
CA ASP A 111 9.70 -14.48 7.33
C ASP A 111 9.69 -13.44 6.21
N LYS A 112 9.48 -13.89 4.97
CA LYS A 112 9.38 -13.03 3.79
C LYS A 112 8.13 -12.14 3.86
N ALA A 113 6.96 -12.68 4.20
CA ALA A 113 5.73 -11.93 4.40
C ALA A 113 5.89 -10.87 5.50
N SER A 114 6.48 -11.25 6.63
CA SER A 114 6.75 -10.34 7.75
C SER A 114 7.70 -9.19 7.36
N ARG A 115 8.78 -9.47 6.62
CA ARG A 115 9.69 -8.43 6.09
C ARG A 115 8.99 -7.51 5.10
N TRP A 116 8.17 -8.08 4.22
CA TRP A 116 7.39 -7.32 3.25
C TRP A 116 6.41 -6.37 3.94
N GLY A 117 5.66 -6.85 4.92
CA GLY A 117 4.77 -6.03 5.75
C GLY A 117 5.49 -4.90 6.48
N ARG A 118 6.67 -5.15 7.05
CA ARG A 118 7.51 -4.11 7.65
C ARG A 118 7.98 -3.06 6.64
N SER A 119 8.36 -3.48 5.43
CA SER A 119 8.76 -2.54 4.38
C SER A 119 7.62 -1.61 3.99
N ILE A 120 6.40 -2.15 3.85
CA ILE A 120 5.21 -1.34 3.54
C ILE A 120 4.89 -0.39 4.69
N ALA A 121 4.89 -0.88 5.93
CA ALA A 121 4.64 -0.05 7.12
C ALA A 121 5.67 1.09 7.25
N SER A 122 6.94 0.81 6.97
CA SER A 122 7.99 1.83 6.95
C SER A 122 7.75 2.88 5.86
N ALA A 123 7.32 2.47 4.66
CA ALA A 123 7.04 3.40 3.57
C ALA A 123 5.83 4.30 3.91
N ILE A 124 4.78 3.74 4.51
CA ILE A 124 3.62 4.50 5.01
C ILE A 124 4.04 5.51 6.08
N GLY A 125 4.94 5.12 6.99
CA GLY A 125 5.47 6.00 8.03
C GLY A 125 6.27 7.20 7.48
N ASN A 126 6.72 7.13 6.23
CA ASN A 126 7.47 8.20 5.56
C ASN A 126 6.59 9.12 4.70
N ILE A 127 5.26 8.89 4.64
CA ILE A 127 4.35 9.75 3.90
C ILE A 127 4.34 11.14 4.55
N GLU A 128 4.56 12.16 3.75
CA GLU A 128 4.40 13.54 4.17
C GLU A 128 2.91 13.85 4.40
N PRO A 129 2.51 14.37 5.57
CA PRO A 129 1.12 14.69 5.84
C PRO A 129 0.60 15.74 4.86
N PHE A 130 -0.69 15.67 4.51
CA PHE A 130 -1.35 16.55 3.55
C PHE A 130 -1.13 18.05 3.84
N SER A 131 -1.10 18.42 5.12
CA SER A 131 -0.81 19.79 5.57
C SER A 131 0.57 20.32 5.13
N ARG A 132 1.53 19.44 4.81
CA ARG A 132 2.93 19.79 4.52
C ARG A 132 3.35 19.64 3.05
N VAL A 133 2.60 18.89 2.24
CA VAL A 133 2.84 18.76 0.77
C VAL A 133 2.50 20.03 -0.03
#